data_AF-A0A3M7KZC0-F1
#
_entry.id   AF-A0A3M7KZC0-F1
#
_cell.length_a   1.000
_cell.length_b   1.000
_cell.length_c   1.000
_cell.angle_alpha   90.00
_cell.angle_beta   90.00
_cell.angle_gamma   90.00
#
_symmetry.space_group_name_H-M   'P 1'
#
loop_
_entity.id
_entity.type
_entity.pdbx_description
1 polymer ?
#
loop_
_entity_poly.entity_id
_entity_poly.type
_entity_poly.pdbx_seq_one_letter_code
_entity_poly.pdbx_strand_id
1 'polypeptide(L)'
;MFDVLIHGSDLERTLRIVITSRLVTQSRFLHALEENLAPVMEQAGDSTSLPAFAAQFESKGFHRGTEVAFTTSGTQLDTYIDGVKAGTIASPTLVKGLFEMYLGQDPVAPDAKRAFAQGLAKAMEPE
;
A
#
# COMPACT_ATOMS: atom_id res chain seq x y z
N MET A 1 -9.08 -12.29 -11.72
CA MET A 1 -7.81 -11.89 -12.36
C MET A 1 -6.91 -11.14 -11.39
N PHE A 2 -7.39 -10.10 -10.69
CA PHE A 2 -6.58 -9.40 -9.68
C PHE A 2 -6.28 -10.23 -8.42
N ASP A 3 -7.12 -11.21 -8.06
CA ASP A 3 -6.86 -12.09 -6.90
C ASP A 3 -5.48 -12.76 -6.91
N VAL A 4 -5.01 -13.21 -8.08
CA VAL A 4 -3.67 -13.84 -8.19
C VAL A 4 -2.55 -12.82 -7.94
N LEU A 5 -2.75 -11.56 -8.29
CA LEU A 5 -1.79 -10.49 -8.02
C LEU A 5 -1.89 -9.96 -6.59
N ILE A 6 -3.05 -10.08 -5.96
CA ILE A 6 -3.26 -9.67 -4.56
C ILE A 6 -2.79 -10.79 -3.61
N HIS A 7 -2.85 -12.04 -4.03
CA HIS A 7 -2.57 -13.22 -3.18
C HIS A 7 -1.34 -14.04 -3.58
N GLY A 8 -0.69 -13.75 -4.70
CA GLY A 8 0.52 -14.45 -5.13
C GLY A 8 1.70 -14.17 -4.20
N SER A 9 2.22 -15.20 -3.54
CA SER A 9 3.37 -15.13 -2.63
C SER A 9 4.71 -14.94 -3.34
N ASP A 10 4.77 -15.27 -4.63
CA ASP A 10 6.01 -15.37 -5.40
C ASP A 10 6.32 -14.09 -6.20
N LEU A 11 5.47 -13.07 -6.08
CA LEU A 11 5.61 -11.82 -6.80
C LEU A 11 5.87 -10.67 -5.83
N GLU A 12 7.02 -10.03 -5.99
CA GLU A 12 7.27 -8.75 -5.34
C GLU A 12 6.38 -7.67 -5.96
N ARG A 13 5.72 -6.87 -5.12
CA ARG A 13 4.81 -5.81 -5.57
C ARG A 13 5.17 -4.53 -4.87
N THR A 14 5.28 -3.44 -5.63
CA THR A 14 5.52 -2.12 -5.08
C THR A 14 4.37 -1.18 -5.44
N LEU A 15 3.71 -0.63 -4.43
CA LEU A 15 2.77 0.48 -4.57
C LEU A 15 3.54 1.77 -4.28
N ARG A 16 3.58 2.69 -5.24
CA ARG A 16 4.21 3.99 -5.08
C ARG A 16 3.17 5.12 -5.12
N ILE A 17 3.20 5.96 -4.09
CA ILE A 17 2.35 7.14 -3.94
C ILE A 17 3.25 8.36 -3.93
N VAL A 18 2.93 9.35 -4.78
CA VAL A 18 3.65 10.63 -4.83
C VAL A 18 2.72 11.74 -4.37
N ILE A 19 3.15 12.48 -3.34
CA ILE A 19 2.39 13.60 -2.79
C ILE A 19 2.43 14.79 -3.74
N THR A 20 1.35 15.06 -4.46
CA THR A 20 1.31 16.15 -5.46
C THR A 20 0.78 17.47 -4.90
N SER A 21 0.09 17.43 -3.76
CA SER A 21 -0.56 18.59 -3.13
C SER A 21 -0.02 18.87 -1.73
N ARG A 22 0.22 20.14 -1.41
CA ARG A 22 0.61 20.59 -0.06
C ARG A 22 -0.50 20.40 1.00
N LEU A 23 -1.72 20.08 0.56
CA LEU A 23 -2.85 19.81 1.47
C LEU A 23 -2.83 18.40 2.06
N VAL A 24 -2.00 17.51 1.51
CA VAL A 24 -1.80 16.16 2.02
C VAL A 24 -0.66 16.21 3.03
N THR A 25 -1.02 16.35 4.31
CA THR A 25 -0.08 16.24 5.42
C THR A 25 0.14 14.76 5.74
N GLN A 26 1.25 14.47 6.43
CA GLN A 26 1.53 13.13 6.97
C GLN A 26 0.35 12.61 7.81
N SER A 27 -0.20 13.43 8.69
CA SER A 27 -1.34 13.05 9.53
C SER A 27 -2.59 12.70 8.74
N ARG A 28 -2.92 13.45 7.68
CA ARG A 28 -4.07 13.17 6.81
C ARG A 28 -3.85 11.91 5.98
N PHE A 29 -2.63 11.73 5.48
CA PHE A 29 -2.25 10.53 4.75
C PHE A 29 -2.39 9.28 5.64
N LEU A 30 -1.83 9.34 6.85
CA LEU A 30 -1.87 8.23 7.79
C LEU A 30 -3.29 7.94 8.26
N HIS A 31 -4.07 8.97 8.60
CA HIS A 31 -5.49 8.81 8.96
C HIS A 31 -6.29 8.11 7.87
N ALA A 32 -6.09 8.49 6.61
CA ALA A 32 -6.77 7.84 5.49
C ALA A 32 -6.36 6.36 5.36
N LEU A 33 -5.10 5.99 5.62
CA LEU A 33 -4.68 4.59 5.65
C LEU A 33 -5.32 3.85 6.82
N GLU A 34 -5.31 4.43 8.02
CA GLU A 34 -5.91 3.83 9.22
C GLU A 34 -7.41 3.60 9.08
N GLU A 35 -8.16 4.59 8.57
CA GLU A 35 -9.61 4.47 8.35
C GLU A 35 -9.98 3.29 7.46
N ASN A 36 -9.15 2.98 6.47
CA ASN A 36 -9.40 1.90 5.53
C ASN A 36 -8.84 0.55 6.02
N LEU A 37 -7.74 0.55 6.77
CA LEU A 37 -7.07 -0.67 7.24
C LEU A 37 -7.63 -1.18 8.56
N ALA A 38 -8.04 -0.30 9.47
CA ALA A 38 -8.51 -0.67 10.81
C ALA A 38 -9.64 -1.72 10.80
N PRO A 39 -10.70 -1.61 9.98
CA PRO A 39 -11.76 -2.62 9.95
C PRO A 39 -11.23 -4.02 9.59
N VAL A 40 -10.28 -4.09 8.64
CA VAL A 40 -9.69 -5.35 8.18
C VAL A 40 -8.78 -5.95 9.26
N MET A 41 -8.01 -5.10 9.96
CA MET A 41 -7.13 -5.53 11.04
C MET A 41 -7.91 -6.05 12.25
N GLU A 42 -8.97 -5.34 12.64
CA GLU A 42 -9.85 -5.72 13.75
C GLU A 42 -10.55 -7.04 13.49
N GLN A 43 -11.11 -7.23 12.28
CA GLN A 43 -11.75 -8.48 11.89
C GLN A 43 -10.78 -9.67 11.89
N ALA A 44 -9.51 -9.43 11.59
CA ALA A 44 -8.47 -10.46 11.60
C ALA A 44 -7.83 -10.68 13.00
N GLY A 45 -8.19 -9.87 13.99
CA GLY A 45 -7.58 -9.91 15.32
C GLY A 45 -6.12 -9.43 15.37
N ASP A 46 -5.64 -8.73 14.33
CA ASP A 46 -4.28 -8.16 14.29
C ASP A 46 -4.28 -6.75 14.89
N SER A 47 -4.12 -6.66 16.21
CA SER A 47 -4.14 -5.38 16.93
C SER A 47 -2.79 -4.67 16.99
N THR A 48 -1.72 -5.29 16.49
CA THR A 48 -0.35 -4.77 16.69
C THR A 48 0.29 -4.20 15.43
N SER A 49 -0.08 -4.72 14.25
CA SER A 49 0.57 -4.33 13.00
C SER A 49 0.21 -2.92 12.55
N LEU A 50 -1.03 -2.47 12.76
CA LEU A 50 -1.45 -1.13 12.34
C LEU A 50 -0.82 -0.01 13.17
N PRO A 51 -0.77 -0.09 14.52
CA PRO A 51 0.01 0.87 15.31
C PRO A 51 1.50 0.88 14.96
N ALA A 52 2.10 -0.31 14.75
CA ALA A 52 3.51 -0.39 14.34
C ALA A 52 3.75 0.23 12.96
N PHE A 53 2.77 0.11 12.05
CA PHE A 53 2.81 0.73 10.72
C PHE A 53 2.71 2.25 10.81
N ALA A 54 1.77 2.75 11.59
CA ALA A 54 1.59 4.18 11.86
C ALA A 54 2.87 4.83 12.42
N ALA A 55 3.53 4.15 13.36
CA ALA A 55 4.76 4.62 13.97
C ALA A 55 5.91 4.86 12.97
N GLN A 56 5.93 4.17 11.82
CA GLN A 56 6.96 4.37 10.79
C GLN A 56 6.93 5.77 10.17
N PHE A 57 5.79 6.47 10.27
CA PHE A 57 5.61 7.80 9.69
C PHE A 57 5.92 8.94 10.66
N GLU A 58 5.87 8.71 11.98
CA GLU A 58 5.89 9.76 13.01
C GLU A 58 7.06 10.75 12.94
N SER A 59 8.21 10.33 12.39
CA SER A 59 9.41 11.18 12.25
C SER A 59 9.59 11.83 10.87
N LYS A 60 8.62 11.69 9.96
CA LYS A 60 8.80 11.97 8.53
C LYS A 60 7.89 13.09 8.04
N GLY A 61 8.47 14.26 7.79
CA GLY A 61 7.75 15.39 7.21
C GLY A 61 7.36 15.13 5.75
N PHE A 62 6.07 15.33 5.42
CA PHE A 62 5.59 15.24 4.05
C PHE A 62 5.66 16.60 3.37
N HIS A 63 6.18 16.63 2.15
CA HIS A 63 6.18 17.79 1.27
C HIS A 63 5.66 17.41 -0.12
N ARG A 64 5.42 18.40 -0.97
CA ARG A 64 5.13 18.14 -2.37
C ARG A 64 6.33 17.42 -2.99
N GLY A 65 6.07 16.31 -3.67
CA GLY A 65 7.08 15.43 -4.24
C GLY A 65 7.50 14.29 -3.33
N THR A 66 7.08 14.25 -2.05
CA THR A 66 7.37 13.11 -1.19
C THR A 66 6.87 11.82 -1.84
N GLU A 67 7.77 10.84 -1.95
CA GLU A 67 7.48 9.51 -2.47
C GLU A 67 7.31 8.56 -1.29
N VAL A 68 6.14 7.93 -1.18
CA VAL A 68 5.89 6.83 -0.25
C VAL A 68 5.75 5.57 -1.06
N ALA A 69 6.62 4.58 -0.83
CA ALA A 69 6.57 3.29 -1.50
C ALA A 69 6.36 2.16 -0.49
N PHE A 70 5.47 1.25 -0.84
CA PHE A 70 5.16 0.04 -0.10
C PHE A 70 5.54 -1.15 -0.95
N THR A 71 6.60 -1.86 -0.56
CA THR A 71 7.08 -3.04 -1.26
C THR A 71 6.73 -4.27 -0.45
N THR A 72 6.08 -5.25 -1.06
CA THR A 72 5.76 -6.52 -0.42
C THR A 72 6.48 -7.68 -1.07
N SER A 73 7.02 -8.55 -0.23
CA SER A 73 7.56 -9.87 -0.57
C SER A 73 6.97 -10.88 0.41
N GLY A 74 6.13 -11.80 -0.11
CA GLY A 74 5.34 -12.72 0.71
C GLY A 74 4.39 -12.00 1.68
N THR A 75 4.65 -12.13 2.98
CA THR A 75 3.86 -11.56 4.08
C THR A 75 4.48 -10.32 4.70
N GLN A 76 5.61 -9.87 4.16
CA GLN A 76 6.34 -8.70 4.63
C GLN A 76 5.92 -7.47 3.83
N LEU A 77 5.83 -6.34 4.52
CA LEU A 77 5.63 -5.01 3.97
C LEU A 77 6.80 -4.11 4.38
N ASP A 78 7.58 -3.68 3.40
CA ASP A 78 8.61 -2.66 3.57
C ASP A 78 8.06 -1.30 3.16
N THR A 79 8.23 -0.30 4.03
CA THR A 79 7.84 1.08 3.77
C THR A 79 9.09 1.90 3.47
N TYR A 80 9.06 2.66 2.38
CA TYR A 80 10.08 3.62 1.98
C TYR A 80 9.47 5.01 1.88
N ILE A 81 10.19 6.01 2.37
CA ILE A 81 9.82 7.43 2.26
C ILE A 81 11.02 8.16 1.65
N ASP A 82 10.82 8.76 0.49
CA ASP A 82 11.87 9.37 -0.35
C ASP A 82 13.07 8.43 -0.57
N GLY A 83 12.76 7.16 -0.86
CA GLY A 83 13.75 6.10 -1.09
C GLY A 83 14.44 5.57 0.18
N VAL A 84 14.18 6.15 1.36
CA VAL A 84 14.74 5.68 2.63
C VAL A 84 13.78 4.72 3.30
N LYS A 85 14.25 3.51 3.65
CA LYS A 85 13.45 2.52 4.35
C LYS A 85 13.06 3.05 5.74
N ALA A 86 11.76 3.23 5.95
CA ALA A 86 11.17 3.67 7.21
C ALA A 86 10.96 2.50 8.18
N GLY A 87 10.67 1.31 7.65
CA GLY A 87 10.54 0.11 8.46
C GLY A 87 10.06 -1.10 7.67
N THR A 88 9.88 -2.19 8.40
CA THR A 88 9.40 -3.48 7.91
C THR A 88 8.36 -4.02 8.87
N ILE A 89 7.23 -4.51 8.35
CA ILE A 89 6.20 -5.19 9.12
C ILE A 89 5.89 -6.53 8.47
N ALA A 90 5.95 -7.59 9.25
CA ALA A 90 5.46 -8.91 8.85
C ALA A 90 3.99 -9.03 9.27
N SER A 91 3.08 -8.76 8.34
CA SER A 91 1.64 -8.94 8.56
C SER A 91 0.97 -9.29 7.23
N PRO A 92 0.56 -10.55 7.03
CA PRO A 92 -0.20 -10.96 5.85
C PRO A 92 -1.50 -10.16 5.70
N THR A 93 -2.13 -9.84 6.83
CA THR A 93 -3.37 -9.07 6.87
C THR A 93 -3.13 -7.64 6.39
N LEU A 94 -2.08 -6.98 6.88
CA LEU A 94 -1.72 -5.61 6.48
C LEU A 94 -1.40 -5.54 4.99
N VAL A 95 -0.59 -6.48 4.48
CA VAL A 95 -0.30 -6.60 3.04
C VAL A 95 -1.60 -6.75 2.25
N LYS A 96 -2.48 -7.68 2.65
CA LYS A 96 -3.74 -7.91 1.96
C LYS A 96 -4.62 -6.65 1.97
N GLY A 97 -4.84 -6.05 3.14
CA GLY A 97 -5.69 -4.87 3.29
C GLY A 97 -5.18 -3.69 2.45
N LEU A 98 -3.87 -3.45 2.45
CA LEU A 98 -3.27 -2.36 1.68
C LEU A 98 -3.49 -2.56 0.17
N PHE A 99 -3.22 -3.75 -0.36
CA PHE A 99 -3.41 -4.00 -1.79
C PHE A 99 -4.89 -4.09 -2.19
N GLU A 100 -5.77 -4.56 -1.31
CA GLU A 100 -7.22 -4.56 -1.55
C GLU A 100 -7.76 -3.12 -1.68
N MET A 101 -7.26 -2.16 -0.90
CA MET A 101 -7.65 -0.75 -1.05
C MET A 101 -7.38 -0.18 -2.44
N TYR A 102 -6.34 -0.65 -3.14
CA TYR A 102 -5.94 -0.09 -4.45
C TYR A 102 -6.32 -0.98 -5.63
N LEU A 103 -6.38 -2.30 -5.44
CA LEU A 103 -6.60 -3.29 -6.50
C LEU A 103 -7.88 -4.12 -6.30
N GLY A 104 -8.49 -4.04 -5.11
CA GLY A 104 -9.70 -4.75 -4.72
C GLY A 104 -10.96 -4.25 -5.41
N GLN A 105 -12.12 -4.78 -5.01
CA GLN A 105 -13.39 -4.55 -5.72
C GLN A 105 -13.82 -3.07 -5.75
N ASP A 106 -13.55 -2.31 -4.69
CA ASP A 106 -13.84 -0.87 -4.58
C ASP A 106 -12.56 -0.06 -4.30
N PRO A 107 -11.74 0.21 -5.33
CA PRO A 107 -10.43 0.81 -5.14
C PRO A 107 -10.50 2.32 -4.89
N VAL A 108 -9.66 2.83 -4.00
CA VAL A 108 -9.53 4.28 -3.71
C VAL A 108 -9.06 5.09 -4.93
N ALA A 109 -8.51 4.42 -5.95
CA ALA A 109 -8.13 5.01 -7.23
C ALA A 109 -8.56 4.12 -8.41
N PRO A 110 -9.84 4.20 -8.85
CA PRO A 110 -10.37 3.34 -9.91
C PRO A 110 -9.61 3.43 -11.22
N ASP A 111 -9.14 4.63 -11.58
CA ASP A 111 -8.36 4.84 -12.79
C ASP A 111 -6.95 4.26 -12.69
N ALA A 112 -6.34 4.26 -11.51
CA ALA A 112 -5.06 3.59 -11.28
C ALA A 112 -5.20 2.07 -11.42
N LYS A 113 -6.29 1.48 -10.89
CA LYS A 113 -6.61 0.06 -11.10
C LYS A 113 -6.80 -0.26 -12.58
N ARG A 114 -7.51 0.58 -13.34
CA ARG A 114 -7.71 0.40 -14.79
C ARG A 114 -6.39 0.50 -15.57
N ALA A 115 -5.54 1.49 -15.27
CA ALA A 115 -4.24 1.64 -15.92
C ALA A 115 -3.33 0.43 -15.63
N PHE A 116 -3.32 -0.05 -14.38
CA PHE A 116 -2.62 -1.27 -13.99
C PHE A 116 -3.16 -2.51 -14.73
N ALA A 117 -4.49 -2.64 -14.84
CA ALA A 117 -5.15 -3.71 -15.61
C ALA A 117 -4.68 -3.77 -17.07
N GLN A 118 -4.66 -2.60 -17.71
CA GLN A 118 -4.27 -2.44 -19.11
C GLN A 118 -2.77 -2.72 -19.32
N GLY A 119 -1.92 -2.24 -18.41
CA GLY A 119 -0.49 -2.50 -18.44
C GLY A 119 -0.18 -3.98 -18.29
N LEU A 120 -0.85 -4.65 -17.34
CA LEU A 120 -0.70 -6.08 -17.14
C LEU A 120 -1.17 -6.90 -18.35
N ALA A 121 -2.34 -6.56 -18.93
CA ALA A 121 -2.85 -7.26 -20.10
C ALA A 121 -1.84 -7.21 -21.25
N LYS A 122 -1.24 -6.04 -21.51
CA LYS A 122 -0.18 -5.87 -22.52
C LYS A 122 1.09 -6.66 -22.21
N ALA A 123 1.50 -6.73 -20.95
CA ALA A 123 2.68 -7.50 -20.55
C ALA A 123 2.48 -9.02 -20.65
N MET A 124 1.23 -9.48 -20.76
CA MET A 124 0.85 -10.88 -20.92
C MET A 124 0.49 -11.26 -22.36
N GLU A 125 0.50 -10.31 -23.30
CA GLU A 125 0.37 -10.62 -24.72
C GLU A 125 1.68 -11.28 -25.21
N PRO A 126 1.61 -12.46 -25.85
CA PRO A 126 2.78 -13.03 -26.50
C PRO A 126 3.22 -12.12 -27.66
N GLU A 127 4.52 -11.87 -27.79
CA GLU A 127 5.12 -11.12 -28.91
C GLU A 127 4.78 -11.72 -30.29
#